data_AF-A0A0B7BX27-F1
#
_entry.id   AF-A0A0B7BX27-F1
#
_cell.length_a   1.000
_cell.length_b   1.000
_cell.length_c   1.000
_cell.angle_alpha   90.00
_cell.angle_beta   90.00
_cell.angle_gamma   90.00
#
_symmetry.space_group_name_H-M   'P 1'
#
loop_
_entity.id
_entity.type
_entity.pdbx_description
1 polymer ?
#
loop_
_entity_poly.entity_id
_entity_poly.type
_entity_poly.pdbx_seq_one_letter_code
_entity_poly.pdbx_strand_id
1 'polypeptide(L)'
;MLLRFEQNPKLMELLKQSKDKLLLNVFDADPYEACGADANTVNQFLLENCGKTVEVPMGENPTNLQEFPTICSGKNIQGIMIMLARHELLSGN
;
A
#
# COMPACT_ATOMS: atom_id res chain seq x y z
N MET A 1 0.26 -12.38 -6.14
CA MET A 1 1.21 -11.32 -5.76
C MET A 1 2.48 -11.88 -5.13
N LEU A 2 2.38 -12.73 -4.10
CA LEU A 2 3.52 -13.35 -3.40
C LEU A 2 4.54 -14.06 -4.31
N LEU A 3 4.07 -14.81 -5.31
CA LEU A 3 4.94 -15.49 -6.29
C LEU A 3 5.95 -14.57 -6.99
N ARG A 4 5.58 -13.30 -7.25
CA ARG A 4 6.51 -12.32 -7.87
C ARG A 4 7.66 -11.94 -6.94
N PHE A 5 7.42 -11.91 -5.64
CA PHE A 5 8.45 -11.62 -4.64
C PHE A 5 9.32 -12.86 -4.37
N GLU A 6 8.73 -14.06 -4.36
CA GLU A 6 9.48 -15.33 -4.22
C GLU A 6 10.47 -15.55 -5.36
N GLN A 7 10.09 -15.20 -6.59
CA GLN A 7 10.94 -15.32 -7.77
C GLN A 7 12.07 -14.27 -7.82
N ASN A 8 12.01 -13.22 -7.00
CA ASN A 8 12.97 -12.12 -7.03
C ASN A 8 13.47 -11.77 -5.62
N PRO A 9 14.59 -12.37 -5.16
CA PRO A 9 15.13 -12.17 -3.82
C PRO A 9 15.42 -10.70 -3.47
N LYS A 10 15.85 -9.89 -4.45
CA LYS A 10 16.11 -8.46 -4.25
C LYS A 10 14.81 -7.70 -3.95
N LEU A 11 13.74 -8.02 -4.68
CA LEU A 11 12.43 -7.41 -4.45
C LEU A 11 11.85 -7.84 -3.09
N MET A 12 12.04 -9.10 -2.70
CA MET A 12 11.67 -9.61 -1.38
C MET A 12 12.40 -8.87 -0.26
N GLU A 13 13.70 -8.62 -0.42
CA GLU A 13 14.49 -7.87 0.55
C GLU A 13 13.99 -6.43 0.69
N LEU A 14 13.72 -5.74 -0.42
CA LEU A 14 13.14 -4.39 -0.41
C LEU A 14 11.79 -4.36 0.29
N LEU A 15 10.94 -5.37 0.06
CA LEU A 15 9.65 -5.50 0.72
C LEU A 15 9.83 -5.64 2.25
N LYS A 16 10.74 -6.50 2.71
CA LYS A 16 11.04 -6.68 4.15
C LYS A 16 11.62 -5.42 4.79
N GLN A 17 12.54 -4.74 4.10
CA GLN A 17 13.15 -3.48 4.57
C GLN A 17 12.15 -2.33 4.70
N SER A 18 11.03 -2.38 3.95
CA SER A 18 10.00 -1.36 4.02
C SER A 18 9.24 -1.33 5.36
N LYS A 19 9.29 -2.40 6.18
CA LYS A 19 8.71 -2.47 7.54
C LYS A 19 7.30 -1.86 7.63
N ASP A 20 7.12 -0.80 8.41
CA ASP A 20 5.83 -0.15 8.65
C ASP A 20 5.59 1.05 7.75
N LYS A 21 6.39 1.22 6.69
CA LYS A 21 6.23 2.33 5.74
C LYS A 21 4.95 2.14 4.94
N LEU A 22 4.26 3.27 4.73
CA LEU A 22 3.18 3.41 3.77
C LEU A 22 3.74 3.29 2.35
N LEU A 23 3.17 2.40 1.54
CA LEU A 23 3.53 2.23 0.14
C LEU A 23 2.47 2.87 -0.75
N LEU A 24 2.88 3.84 -1.55
CA LEU A 24 2.01 4.60 -2.45
C LEU A 24 2.39 4.35 -3.90
N ASN A 25 1.44 3.88 -4.69
CA ASN A 25 1.52 3.83 -6.13
C ASN A 25 1.10 5.21 -6.67
N VAL A 26 2.06 5.98 -7.18
CA VAL A 26 1.83 7.36 -7.65
C VAL A 26 1.60 7.33 -9.15
N PHE A 27 0.34 7.46 -9.53
CA PHE A 27 -0.09 7.57 -10.93
C PHE A 27 -1.41 8.35 -10.99
N ASP A 28 -1.46 9.40 -11.81
CA ASP A 28 -2.56 10.35 -11.87
C ASP A 28 -3.78 9.82 -12.65
N ALA A 29 -3.53 9.05 -13.69
CA ALA A 29 -4.57 8.47 -14.55
C ALA A 29 -5.28 7.24 -13.96
N ASP A 30 -4.93 6.80 -12.74
CA ASP A 30 -5.48 5.60 -12.12
C ASP A 30 -5.93 5.86 -10.66
N PRO A 31 -7.21 6.22 -10.45
CA PRO A 31 -7.74 6.41 -9.10
C PRO A 31 -8.11 5.09 -8.40
N TYR A 32 -7.98 3.93 -9.06
CA TYR A 32 -8.38 2.65 -8.48
C TYR A 32 -7.17 1.90 -7.92
N GLU A 33 -6.20 1.54 -8.76
CA GLU A 33 -4.99 0.82 -8.33
C GLU A 33 -3.94 1.75 -7.73
N ALA A 34 -3.99 3.05 -8.05
CA ALA A 34 -3.03 4.06 -7.63
C ALA A 34 -3.68 5.19 -6.80
N CYS A 35 -2.89 6.22 -6.48
CA CYS A 35 -3.35 7.39 -5.72
C CYS A 35 -4.22 8.34 -6.57
N GLY A 36 -4.35 8.12 -7.89
CA GLY A 36 -5.10 9.00 -8.79
C GLY A 36 -4.58 10.43 -8.82
N ALA A 37 -3.31 10.64 -8.45
CA ALA A 37 -2.70 11.95 -8.28
C ALA A 37 -1.21 11.93 -8.63
N ASP A 38 -0.69 13.10 -9.01
CA ASP A 38 0.73 13.30 -9.28
C ASP A 38 1.57 13.34 -7.99
N ALA A 39 2.90 13.33 -8.15
CA ALA A 39 3.83 13.31 -7.02
C ALA A 39 3.74 14.55 -6.12
N ASN A 40 3.43 15.72 -6.68
CA ASN A 40 3.31 16.97 -5.90
C ASN A 40 2.09 16.92 -4.98
N THR A 41 0.96 16.47 -5.53
CA THR A 41 -0.31 16.30 -4.81
C THR A 41 -0.17 15.24 -3.72
N VAL A 42 0.50 14.12 -4.02
CA VAL A 42 0.79 13.08 -3.03
C VAL A 42 1.67 13.62 -1.89
N ASN A 43 2.72 14.40 -2.21
CA ASN A 43 3.56 15.02 -1.19
C ASN A 43 2.77 15.98 -0.29
N GLN A 44 1.89 16.80 -0.89
CA GLN A 44 1.03 17.70 -0.13
C GLN A 44 0.08 16.93 0.80
N PHE A 45 -0.55 15.86 0.30
CA PHE A 45 -1.40 14.98 1.10
C PHE A 45 -0.63 14.36 2.29
N LEU A 46 0.62 13.93 2.07
CA LEU A 46 1.47 13.37 3.13
C LEU A 46 1.80 14.41 4.21
N LEU A 47 2.05 15.66 3.84
CA LEU A 47 2.29 16.74 4.80
C LEU A 47 1.05 17.05 5.64
N GLU A 48 -0.12 17.12 5.01
CA GLU A 48 -1.40 17.42 5.67
C GLU A 48 -1.90 16.30 6.59
N ASN A 49 -1.44 15.07 6.35
CA ASN A 49 -1.80 13.88 7.11
C ASN A 49 -0.62 13.30 7.90
N CYS A 50 0.46 14.08 8.05
CA CYS A 50 1.60 13.68 8.85
C CYS A 50 1.18 13.44 10.31
N GLY A 51 1.59 12.30 10.87
CA GLY A 51 1.23 11.88 12.23
C GLY A 51 -0.19 11.31 12.36
N LYS A 52 -0.99 11.27 11.29
CA LYS A 52 -2.29 10.59 11.28
C LYS A 52 -2.13 9.13 10.86
N THR A 53 -3.00 8.28 11.37
CA THR A 53 -3.11 6.88 10.97
C THR A 53 -4.10 6.74 9.81
N VAL A 54 -3.74 5.92 8.82
CA VAL A 54 -4.69 5.46 7.81
C VAL A 54 -5.24 4.13 8.29
N GLU A 55 -6.51 4.13 8.69
CA GLU A 55 -7.20 2.89 9.08
C GLU A 55 -7.62 2.14 7.81
N VAL A 56 -7.12 0.91 7.68
CA VAL A 56 -7.61 -0.03 6.68
C VAL A 56 -8.58 -0.95 7.40
N PRO A 57 -9.88 -0.97 7.05
CA PRO A 57 -10.87 -1.81 7.70
C PRO A 57 -10.60 -3.27 7.33
N MET A 58 -9.69 -3.93 8.03
CA MET A 58 -9.45 -5.34 7.83
C MET A 58 -10.60 -6.14 8.44
N GLY A 59 -11.34 -6.88 7.60
CA GLY A 59 -12.09 -8.03 8.08
C GLY A 59 -11.15 -9.14 8.55
N GLU A 60 -11.67 -10.22 9.11
CA GLU A 60 -10.89 -11.39 9.56
C GLU A 60 -9.97 -11.98 8.46
N ASN A 61 -10.27 -11.69 7.19
CA ASN A 61 -9.45 -12.06 6.05
C ASN A 61 -8.95 -10.80 5.29
N PRO A 62 -7.62 -10.56 5.22
CA PRO A 62 -7.05 -9.41 4.52
C PRO A 62 -7.31 -9.41 3.00
N THR A 63 -7.76 -10.54 2.43
CA THR A 63 -8.14 -10.63 1.01
C THR A 63 -9.59 -10.21 0.73
N ASN A 64 -10.42 -10.01 1.77
CA ASN A 64 -11.83 -9.64 1.64
C ASN A 64 -12.09 -8.19 2.10
N LEU A 65 -11.23 -7.27 1.66
CA LEU A 65 -11.43 -5.84 1.90
C LEU A 65 -12.61 -5.33 1.06
N GLN A 66 -13.70 -4.94 1.74
CA GLN A 66 -14.87 -4.33 1.09
C GLN A 66 -14.68 -2.83 0.86
N GLU A 67 -13.85 -2.19 1.68
CA GLU A 67 -13.59 -0.76 1.61
C GLU A 67 -12.08 -0.47 1.67
N PHE A 68 -11.62 0.35 0.74
CA PHE A 68 -10.25 0.85 0.71
C PHE A 68 -10.22 2.33 1.10
N PRO A 69 -9.26 2.75 1.95
CA PRO A 69 -9.09 4.15 2.30
C PRO A 69 -8.83 4.97 1.03
N THR A 70 -9.31 6.20 1.05
CA THR A 70 -9.01 7.15 -0.03
C THR A 70 -7.67 7.82 0.29
N ILE A 71 -6.70 7.70 -0.62
CA ILE A 71 -5.40 8.36 -0.55
C ILE A 71 -5.33 9.31 -1.74
N CYS A 72 -5.23 10.62 -1.44
CA CYS A 72 -5.45 11.68 -2.42
C CYS A 72 -6.85 11.56 -3.07
N SER A 73 -6.91 11.36 -4.38
CA SER A 73 -8.12 11.16 -5.19
C SER A 73 -8.39 9.69 -5.52
N GLY A 74 -7.51 8.77 -5.10
CA GLY A 74 -7.58 7.36 -5.45
C GLY A 74 -7.62 6.41 -4.25
N LYS A 75 -7.54 5.10 -4.53
CA LYS A 75 -7.65 4.04 -3.51
C LYS A 75 -6.32 3.36 -3.19
N ASN A 76 -5.31 3.51 -4.05
CA ASN A 76 -3.98 2.92 -3.86
C ASN A 76 -4.05 1.41 -3.56
N ILE A 77 -4.98 0.69 -4.20
CA ILE A 77 -5.23 -0.73 -3.92
C ILE A 77 -3.95 -1.55 -4.09
N GLN A 78 -3.16 -1.28 -5.13
CA GLN A 78 -1.90 -1.99 -5.35
C GLN A 78 -0.92 -1.80 -4.19
N GLY A 79 -0.77 -0.57 -3.69
CA GLY A 79 0.08 -0.28 -2.54
C GLY A 79 -0.39 -1.02 -1.29
N ILE A 80 -1.70 -1.04 -1.04
CA ILE A 80 -2.32 -1.75 0.09
C ILE A 80 -2.09 -3.26 -0.03
N MET A 81 -2.33 -3.84 -1.19
CA MET A 81 -2.10 -5.27 -1.43
C MET A 81 -0.64 -5.68 -1.16
N ILE A 82 0.32 -4.84 -1.53
CA ILE A 82 1.74 -5.09 -1.23
C ILE A 82 2.02 -5.00 0.27
N MET A 83 1.40 -4.05 0.98
CA MET A 83 1.53 -3.93 2.44
C MET A 83 0.91 -5.12 3.18
N LEU A 84 -0.22 -5.65 2.69
CA LEU A 84 -0.84 -6.87 3.23
C LEU A 84 0.01 -8.10 2.97
N ALA A 85 0.51 -8.26 1.74
CA ALA A 85 1.44 -9.34 1.40
C ALA A 85 2.70 -9.29 2.29
N ARG A 86 3.22 -8.09 2.57
CA ARG A 86 4.32 -7.89 3.51
C ARG A 86 3.94 -8.33 4.93
N HIS A 87 2.74 -7.97 5.40
CA HIS A 87 2.26 -8.38 6.72
C HIS A 87 2.14 -9.89 6.85
N GLU A 88 1.56 -10.56 5.86
CA GLU A 88 1.41 -12.02 5.83
C GLU A 88 2.79 -12.72 5.84
N LEU A 89 3.73 -12.24 5.03
CA LEU A 89 5.09 -12.78 4.96
C LEU A 89 5.90 -12.61 6.26
N LEU A 90 5.65 -11.55 7.03
CA LEU A 90 6.35 -11.27 8.28
C LEU A 90 5.67 -11.90 9.50
N SER A 91 4.35 -12.10 9.46
CA SER A 91 3.57 -12.70 10.54
C SER A 91 3.52 -14.23 10.48
N GLY A 92 3.88 -14.83 9.35
CA GLY A 92 3.98 -16.28 9.15
C GLY A 92 5.24 -16.95 9.72
N ASN A 93 5.92 -16.35 10.71
CA ASN A 93 7.05 -16.91 11.46
C ASN A 93 6.78 -16.91 12.96
#